data_AF-A0A1Q5GIU9-F1
#
_entry.id   AF-A0A1Q5GIU9-F1
#
_cell.length_a   1.000
_cell.length_b   1.000
_cell.length_c   1.000
_cell.angle_alpha   90.00
_cell.angle_beta   90.00
_cell.angle_gamma   90.00
#
_symmetry.space_group_name_H-M   'P 1'
#
loop_
_entity.id
_entity.type
_entity.pdbx_description
1 polymer ?
#
loop_
_entity_poly.entity_id
_entity_poly.type
_entity_poly.pdbx_seq_one_letter_code
_entity_poly.pdbx_strand_id
1 'polypeptide(L)' 'MRTAMTTDLLPDRAEEDRLVDTHIPLGRIGEPGDLAGAVVFLASEASAYVTGHTLTVDGGWVVAL' A
#
# COMPACT_ATOMS: atom_id res chain seq x y z
N MET A 1 1.24 0.64 5.69
CA MET A 1 0.70 -0.73 5.85
C MET A 1 0.94 -1.18 7.27
N ARG A 2 0.03 -1.88 7.95
CA ARG A 2 0.26 -2.34 9.33
C ARG A 2 1.25 -3.50 9.37
N THR A 3 2.43 -3.20 9.89
CA THR A 3 3.50 -4.16 10.12
C THR A 3 4.27 -3.78 11.38
N ALA A 4 5.15 -4.67 11.83
CA ALA A 4 6.06 -4.35 12.94
C ALA A 4 6.88 -3.08 12.67
N MET A 5 7.31 -2.86 11.40
CA MET A 5 8.11 -1.69 11.00
C MET A 5 7.36 -0.35 11.12
N THR A 6 6.04 -0.36 10.96
CA THR A 6 5.22 0.87 10.93
C THR A 6 4.51 1.15 12.26
N THR A 7 4.77 0.36 13.29
CA THR A 7 4.09 0.47 14.59
C THR A 7 4.20 1.88 15.15
N ASP A 8 5.39 2.46 15.13
CA ASP A 8 5.65 3.79 15.67
C ASP A 8 5.08 4.93 14.81
N LEU A 9 4.76 4.66 13.53
CA LEU A 9 4.09 5.60 12.63
C LEU A 9 2.56 5.58 12.78
N LEU A 10 2.02 4.57 13.47
CA LEU A 10 0.59 4.37 13.70
C LEU A 10 0.33 4.15 15.21
N PRO A 11 0.78 5.07 16.09
CA PRO A 11 0.75 4.88 17.54
C PRO A 11 -0.66 4.85 18.13
N ASP A 12 -1.61 5.52 17.47
CA ASP A 12 -3.01 5.59 17.88
C ASP A 12 -3.95 5.83 16.69
N ARG A 13 -5.26 5.85 16.98
CA ARG A 13 -6.30 6.05 15.97
C ARG A 13 -6.31 7.46 15.38
N ALA A 14 -5.97 8.49 16.16
CA ALA A 14 -6.02 9.85 15.66
C ALA A 14 -4.91 10.10 14.63
N GLU A 15 -3.71 9.57 14.87
CA GLU A 15 -2.60 9.63 13.92
C GLU A 15 -2.89 8.83 12.65
N GLU A 16 -3.49 7.65 12.81
CA GLU A 16 -3.92 6.81 11.70
C GLU A 16 -4.95 7.52 10.82
N ASP A 17 -6.02 8.05 11.41
CA ASP A 17 -7.08 8.76 10.70
C ASP A 17 -6.50 9.97 9.96
N ARG A 18 -5.58 10.72 10.59
CA ARG A 18 -4.90 11.84 9.92
C ARG A 18 -4.14 11.41 8.67
N LEU A 19 -3.38 10.33 8.74
CA LEU A 19 -2.62 9.81 7.59
C LEU A 19 -3.55 9.33 6.48
N VAL A 20 -4.62 8.63 6.85
CA VAL A 20 -5.62 8.14 5.90
C VAL A 20 -6.30 9.31 5.19
N ASP A 21 -6.82 10.29 5.93
CA ASP A 21 -7.57 11.41 5.38
C ASP A 21 -6.71 12.33 4.51
N THR A 22 -5.43 12.50 4.87
CA THR A 22 -4.53 13.41 4.15
C THR A 22 -3.92 12.77 2.91
N HIS A 23 -3.66 11.47 2.94
CA HIS A 23 -2.82 10.84 1.94
C HIS A 23 -3.44 9.63 1.25
N ILE A 24 -4.47 8.98 1.78
CA ILE A 24 -4.91 7.68 1.24
C ILE A 24 -6.36 7.79 0.75
N PRO A 25 -6.58 8.06 -0.55
CA PRO A 25 -7.93 8.10 -1.13
C PRO A 25 -8.76 6.84 -0.89
N LEU A 26 -8.13 5.66 -0.75
CA LEU A 26 -8.81 4.42 -0.42
C LEU A 26 -9.43 4.40 0.99
N GLY A 27 -9.11 5.36 1.85
CA GLY A 27 -9.76 5.55 3.15
C GLY A 27 -9.36 4.54 4.23
N ARG A 28 -8.21 3.86 4.07
CA ARG A 28 -7.67 2.96 5.11
C ARG A 28 -6.17 2.74 4.98
N ILE A 29 -5.52 2.45 6.10
CA ILE A 29 -4.17 1.88 6.08
C ILE A 29 -4.19 0.50 5.41
N GLY A 30 -3.21 0.25 4.54
CA GLY A 30 -3.03 -1.08 3.94
C GLY A 30 -2.67 -2.16 4.97
N GLU A 31 -3.00 -3.40 4.65
CA GLU A 31 -2.63 -4.60 5.38
C GLU A 31 -1.67 -5.46 4.53
N PRO A 32 -0.86 -6.37 5.13
CA PRO A 32 0.02 -7.25 4.37
C PRO A 32 -0.65 -8.00 3.22
N GLY A 33 -1.92 -8.35 3.37
CA GLY A 33 -2.71 -9.01 2.33
C GLY A 33 -2.93 -8.16 1.07
N ASP A 34 -2.92 -6.83 1.17
CA ASP A 34 -3.15 -5.95 0.02
C ASP A 34 -2.00 -6.02 -1.01
N LEU A 35 -0.78 -6.36 -0.56
CA LEU A 35 0.38 -6.52 -1.44
C LEU A 35 0.45 -7.91 -2.08
N ALA A 36 -0.22 -8.92 -1.50
CA ALA A 36 -0.07 -10.31 -1.89
C ALA A 36 -0.45 -10.55 -3.37
N GLY A 37 -1.54 -9.96 -3.84
CA GLY A 37 -1.99 -10.10 -5.23
C GLY A 37 -1.00 -9.51 -6.24
N ALA A 38 -0.42 -8.35 -5.94
CA ALA A 38 0.59 -7.71 -6.78
C ALA A 38 1.87 -8.55 -6.85
N VAL A 39 2.31 -9.12 -5.72
CA VAL A 39 3.47 -10.02 -5.68
C VAL A 39 3.21 -11.29 -6.49
N VAL A 40 2.03 -11.91 -6.34
CA VAL A 40 1.65 -13.10 -7.11
C VAL A 40 1.62 -12.78 -8.60
N PHE A 41 1.04 -11.64 -9.00
CA PHE A 41 1.03 -11.21 -10.39
C PHE A 41 2.46 -11.12 -10.95
N LEU A 42 3.34 -10.36 -10.28
CA LEU A 42 4.74 -10.16 -10.72
C LEU A 42 5.59 -11.43 -10.70
N ALA A 43 5.24 -12.42 -9.87
CA ALA A 43 5.91 -13.71 -9.80
C ALA A 43 5.31 -14.77 -10.74
N SER A 44 4.24 -14.45 -11.46
CA SER A 44 3.51 -15.40 -12.31
C SER A 44 3.81 -15.21 -13.80
N GLU A 45 3.41 -16.19 -14.61
CA GLU A 45 3.44 -16.09 -16.08
C GLU A 45 2.61 -14.93 -16.63
N ALA A 46 1.63 -14.41 -15.85
CA ALA A 46 0.81 -13.28 -16.27
C ALA A 46 1.65 -12.00 -16.48
N SER A 47 2.84 -11.91 -15.88
CA SER A 47 3.77 -10.80 -16.03
C SER A 47 5.01 -11.16 -16.87
N ALA A 48 4.99 -12.24 -17.67
CA ALA A 48 6.16 -12.75 -18.39
C ALA A 48 6.86 -11.73 -19.32
N TYR A 49 6.16 -10.68 -19.76
CA TYR A 49 6.71 -9.61 -20.58
C TYR A 49 6.68 -8.22 -19.90
N VAL A 50 6.42 -8.18 -18.58
CA VAL A 50 6.45 -6.96 -17.78
C VAL A 50 7.80 -6.88 -17.08
N THR A 51 8.64 -5.95 -17.53
CA THR A 51 9.98 -5.70 -16.97
C THR A 51 10.23 -4.20 -16.85
N GLY A 52 11.10 -3.80 -15.91
CA GLY A 52 11.44 -2.39 -15.67
C GLY A 52 10.27 -1.53 -15.16
N HIS A 53 9.20 -2.16 -14.66
CA HIS A 53 8.00 -1.47 -14.19
C HIS A 53 7.89 -1.51 -12.67
N THR A 54 7.46 -0.39 -12.09
CA THR A 54 7.11 -0.29 -10.67
C THR A 54 5.59 -0.26 -10.55
N LEU A 55 5.01 -1.33 -9.98
CA LEU A 55 3.58 -1.38 -9.67
C LEU A 55 3.34 -0.79 -8.28
N THR A 56 2.73 0.39 -8.23
CA THR A 56 2.39 1.05 -6.97
C THR A 56 1.19 0.38 -6.30
N VAL A 57 1.32 0.06 -5.01
CA VAL A 57 0.25 -0.50 -4.16
C VAL A 57 0.19 0.29 -2.85
N ASP A 58 -0.49 1.44 -2.87
CA ASP A 58 -0.46 2.41 -1.76
C ASP A 58 -1.83 3.03 -1.42
N GLY A 59 -2.91 2.53 -2.03
CA GLY A 59 -4.25 3.09 -1.83
C GLY A 59 -4.46 4.46 -2.48
N GLY A 60 -3.60 4.85 -3.43
CA GLY A 60 -3.66 6.11 -4.16
C GLY A 60 -2.75 7.21 -3.61
N TRP A 61 -1.85 6.89 -2.68
CA TRP A 61 -1.04 7.88 -1.97
C TRP A 61 -0.23 8.78 -2.88
N VAL A 62 0.55 8.21 -3.79
CA VAL A 62 1.47 9.00 -4.64
C VAL A 62 0.77 9.81 -5.73
N VAL A 63 -0.55 9.66 -5.90
CA VAL A 63 -1.37 10.38 -6.88
C VAL A 63 -2.48 11.22 -6.24
N ALA A 64 -2.58 11.22 -4.91
CA ALA A 64 -3.49 12.10 -4.18
C ALA A 64 -3.04 13.56 -4.36
N LEU A 65 -3.99 14.44 -4.73
CA LEU A 65 -3.79 15.89 -4.89
C LEU A 65 -4.13 16.65 -3.61
#